data_AF-A0A800DHB6-F1
#
_entry.id   AF-A0A800DHB6-F1
#
_cell.length_a   1.000
_cell.length_b   1.000
_cell.length_c   1.000
_cell.angle_alpha   90.00
_cell.angle_beta   90.00
_cell.angle_gamma   90.00
#
_symmetry.space_group_name_H-M   'P 1'
#
loop_
_entity.id
_entity.type
_entity.pdbx_description
1 polymer ?
#
loop_
_entity_poly.entity_id
_entity_poly.type
_entity_poly.pdbx_seq_one_letter_code
_entity_poly.pdbx_strand_id
1 'polypeptide(L)'
;RYADFETITRRFTWSQATDNDDVIFAAAIKLLHRALVEERKPVRLVGVEASNLVGYGRQLCLLESMPQRLRCLDKAIDRIRKKYGFTSIQTGRTLALKDIFASHKGDYVLETPSLTR
;
A
#
# COMPACT_ATOMS: atom_id res chain seq x y z
N ARG A 1 -3.65 15.02 2.98
CA ARG A 1 -3.96 16.23 3.78
C ARG A 1 -2.75 17.14 3.75
N TYR A 2 -2.96 18.41 3.45
CA TYR A 2 -1.91 19.43 3.34
C TYR A 2 -1.60 20.09 4.70
N ALA A 3 -0.51 20.84 4.76
CA ALA A 3 -0.07 21.54 5.97
C ALA A 3 -1.11 22.55 6.51
N ASP A 4 -1.91 23.14 5.62
CA ASP A 4 -3.06 24.01 5.92
C ASP A 4 -4.31 23.24 6.41
N PHE A 5 -4.15 21.94 6.71
CA PHE A 5 -5.18 21.04 7.21
C PHE A 5 -6.27 20.67 6.17
N GLU A 6 -6.20 21.18 4.94
CA GLU A 6 -7.09 20.82 3.84
C GLU A 6 -6.92 19.33 3.48
N THR A 7 -8.04 18.64 3.26
CA THR A 7 -8.05 17.22 2.92
C THR A 7 -8.69 17.03 1.56
N ILE A 8 -7.90 16.51 0.63
CA ILE A 8 -8.37 16.04 -0.67
C ILE A 8 -8.34 14.52 -0.72
N THR A 9 -9.28 13.94 -1.47
CA THR A 9 -9.33 12.51 -1.76
C THR A 9 -9.32 12.31 -3.28
N ARG A 10 -8.53 11.33 -3.74
CA ARG A 10 -8.55 10.85 -5.12
C ARG A 10 -8.82 9.36 -5.07
N ARG A 11 -9.75 8.89 -5.90
CA ARG A 11 -10.20 7.49 -5.94
C ARG A 11 -10.15 6.96 -7.36
N PHE A 12 -9.91 5.66 -7.47
CA PHE A 12 -9.94 4.93 -8.72
C PHE A 12 -10.57 3.57 -8.47
N THR A 13 -11.42 3.11 -9.39
CA THR A 13 -12.08 1.81 -9.31
C THR A 13 -11.74 1.03 -10.57
N TRP A 14 -11.21 -0.17 -10.41
CA TRP A 14 -10.98 -1.10 -11.51
C TRP A 14 -12.28 -1.81 -11.89
N SER A 15 -12.36 -2.30 -13.13
CA SER A 15 -13.46 -3.15 -13.59
C SER A 15 -13.46 -4.54 -12.92
N GLN A 16 -12.31 -5.02 -12.45
CA GLN A 16 -12.15 -6.27 -11.71
C GLN A 16 -11.56 -6.01 -10.33
N ALA A 17 -12.06 -6.73 -9.33
CA ALA A 17 -11.48 -6.71 -7.99
C ALA A 17 -10.04 -7.26 -7.98
N THR A 18 -9.19 -6.67 -7.16
CA THR A 18 -7.77 -7.03 -7.04
C THR A 18 -7.35 -7.09 -5.58
N ASP A 19 -6.55 -8.11 -5.26
CA ASP A 19 -5.87 -8.32 -3.97
C ASP A 19 -4.34 -8.23 -4.12
N ASN A 20 -3.84 -7.80 -5.29
CA ASN A 20 -2.41 -7.74 -5.58
C ASN A 20 -1.77 -6.44 -5.08
N ASP A 21 -0.73 -6.57 -4.26
CA ASP A 21 0.00 -5.46 -3.62
C ASP A 21 0.60 -4.48 -4.63
N ASP A 22 1.26 -4.97 -5.68
CA ASP A 22 1.91 -4.14 -6.69
C ASP A 22 0.91 -3.28 -7.46
N VAL A 23 -0.26 -3.85 -7.80
CA VAL A 23 -1.35 -3.12 -8.47
C VAL A 23 -1.89 -2.01 -7.59
N ILE A 24 -2.11 -2.29 -6.29
CA ILE A 24 -2.61 -1.31 -5.33
C ILE A 24 -1.57 -0.20 -5.11
N PHE A 25 -0.29 -0.56 -4.93
CA PHE A 25 0.81 0.39 -4.75
C PHE A 25 0.95 1.32 -5.96
N ALA A 26 0.95 0.77 -7.18
CA ALA A 26 1.06 1.56 -8.39
C ALA A 26 -0.09 2.56 -8.55
N ALA A 27 -1.32 2.15 -8.21
CA ALA A 27 -2.47 3.06 -8.22
C ALA A 27 -2.36 4.15 -7.16
N ALA A 28 -1.92 3.82 -5.95
CA ALA A 28 -1.71 4.81 -4.88
C ALA A 28 -0.68 5.87 -5.30
N ILE A 29 0.45 5.47 -5.88
CA ILE A 29 1.47 6.40 -6.40
C ILE A 29 0.92 7.27 -7.52
N LYS A 30 0.16 6.69 -8.46
CA LYS A 30 -0.46 7.46 -9.55
C LYS A 30 -1.43 8.51 -9.03
N LEU A 31 -2.27 8.16 -8.06
CA LEU A 31 -3.23 9.08 -7.44
C LEU A 31 -2.51 10.18 -6.64
N LEU A 32 -1.46 9.81 -5.90
CA LEU A 32 -0.63 10.76 -5.16
C LEU A 32 0.07 11.75 -6.09
N HIS A 33 0.70 11.27 -7.17
CA HIS A 33 1.34 12.13 -8.17
C HIS A 33 0.36 13.13 -8.77
N ARG A 34 -0.84 12.67 -9.14
CA ARG A 34 -1.88 13.56 -9.67
C ARG A 34 -2.24 14.66 -8.67
N ALA A 35 -2.45 14.29 -7.40
CA ALA A 35 -2.74 15.25 -6.33
C ALA A 35 -1.61 16.29 -6.15
N LEU A 36 -0.35 15.85 -6.16
CA LEU A 36 0.82 16.74 -5.99
C LEU A 36 1.05 17.67 -7.19
N VAL A 37 0.66 17.25 -8.40
CA VAL A 37 0.74 18.10 -9.61
C VAL A 37 -0.33 19.17 -9.59
N GLU A 38 -1.55 18.83 -9.16
CA GLU A 38 -2.68 19.77 -9.05
C GLU A 38 -2.41 20.84 -7.98
N GLU A 39 -1.85 20.47 -6.83
CA GLU A 39 -1.52 21.39 -5.75
C GLU A 39 -0.13 21.14 -5.16
N ARG A 40 0.79 22.09 -5.40
CA ARG A 40 2.17 22.03 -4.91
C ARG A 40 2.30 22.52 -3.46
N LYS A 41 1.45 21.99 -2.57
CA LYS A 41 1.44 22.32 -1.14
C LYS A 41 2.19 21.25 -0.32
N PRO A 42 2.83 21.61 0.80
CA PRO A 42 3.43 20.63 1.70
C PRO A 42 2.40 19.63 2.23
N VAL A 43 2.72 18.34 2.18
CA VAL A 43 1.85 17.25 2.63
C VAL A 43 2.26 16.84 4.05
N ARG A 44 1.27 16.74 4.95
CA ARG A 44 1.47 16.29 6.34
C ARG A 44 0.97 14.88 6.62
N LEU A 45 0.07 14.37 5.79
CA LEU A 45 -0.54 13.05 5.96
C LEU A 45 -0.96 12.50 4.61
N VAL A 46 -0.57 11.25 4.38
CA VAL A 46 -0.98 10.41 3.26
C VAL A 46 -1.64 9.16 3.84
N GLY A 47 -2.82 8.84 3.34
CA GLY A 47 -3.53 7.60 3.67
C GLY A 47 -3.96 6.91 2.38
N VAL A 48 -3.95 5.59 2.38
CA VAL A 48 -4.46 4.75 1.29
C VAL A 48 -5.61 3.93 1.83
N GLU A 49 -6.74 3.97 1.14
CA GLU A 49 -7.97 3.28 1.54
C GLU A 49 -8.40 2.31 0.42
N ALA A 50 -8.70 1.08 0.79
CA ALA A 50 -9.36 0.11 -0.08
C ALA A 50 -10.86 0.10 0.22
N SER A 51 -11.69 0.09 -0.83
CA SER A 51 -13.14 0.12 -0.75
C SER A 51 -13.76 -0.90 -1.71
N ASN A 52 -15.07 -1.12 -1.63
CA ASN A 52 -15.80 -2.12 -2.44
C ASN A 52 -15.22 -3.54 -2.30
N LEU A 53 -14.90 -3.94 -1.06
CA LEU A 53 -14.38 -5.28 -0.77
C LEU A 53 -15.44 -6.33 -1.10
N VAL A 54 -15.06 -7.31 -1.92
CA VAL A 54 -15.91 -8.45 -2.30
C VAL A 54 -15.46 -9.71 -1.57
N GLY A 55 -16.38 -10.66 -1.40
CA GLY A 55 -16.08 -11.95 -0.78
C GLY A 55 -15.10 -12.80 -1.59
N TYR A 56 -14.76 -13.97 -1.05
CA TYR A 56 -13.86 -14.90 -1.71
C TYR A 56 -14.48 -15.45 -3.00
N GLY A 57 -13.97 -14.99 -4.14
CA GLY A 57 -14.40 -15.48 -5.45
C GLY A 57 -14.01 -14.50 -6.55
N ARG A 58 -13.05 -14.88 -7.39
CA ARG A 58 -12.72 -14.16 -8.63
C ARG A 58 -12.85 -15.15 -9.78
N GLN A 59 -13.51 -14.71 -10.85
CA GLN A 59 -13.48 -15.45 -12.11
C GLN A 59 -12.06 -15.42 -12.68
N LEU A 60 -11.46 -16.60 -12.80
CA LEU A 60 -10.13 -16.75 -13.39
C LEU A 60 -10.24 -16.66 -14.91
N CYS A 61 -9.29 -15.99 -15.55
CA CYS A 61 -9.11 -16.08 -16.99
C CYS A 61 -8.57 -17.47 -17.34
N LEU A 62 -9.20 -18.14 -18.30
CA LEU A 62 -8.81 -19.48 -18.75
C LEU A 62 -7.36 -19.53 -19.27
N LEU A 63 -6.85 -18.41 -19.81
CA LEU A 63 -5.57 -18.32 -20.52
C LEU A 63 -4.46 -17.58 -19.76
N GLU A 64 -4.73 -17.02 -18.58
CA GLU A 64 -3.71 -16.25 -17.85
C GLU A 64 -3.12 -17.10 -16.72
N SER A 65 -1.81 -17.38 -16.78
CA SER A 65 -1.05 -18.12 -15.77
C SER A 65 -0.20 -17.24 -14.84
N MET A 66 0.11 -16.01 -15.27
CA MET A 66 0.89 -15.03 -14.50
C MET A 66 0.17 -14.51 -13.26
N PRO A 67 -1.15 -14.22 -13.28
CA PRO A 67 -1.86 -13.75 -12.09
C PRO A 67 -1.85 -14.76 -10.93
N GLN A 68 -1.80 -16.07 -11.21
CA GLN A 68 -1.76 -17.11 -10.17
C GLN A 68 -0.40 -17.12 -9.45
N ARG A 69 0.70 -17.00 -10.18
CA ARG A 69 2.05 -16.99 -9.59
C ARG A 69 2.23 -15.81 -8.65
N LEU A 70 1.84 -14.61 -9.08
CA LEU A 70 1.91 -13.40 -8.26
C LEU A 70 1.04 -13.52 -7.00
N ARG A 71 -0.20 -14.03 -7.12
CA ARG A 71 -1.04 -14.28 -5.94
C ARG A 71 -0.43 -15.28 -4.96
N CYS A 72 0.22 -16.33 -5.45
CA CYS A 72 0.91 -17.28 -4.57
C CYS A 72 2.09 -16.63 -3.85
N LEU A 73 2.82 -15.73 -4.53
CA LEU A 73 3.89 -14.95 -3.94
C LEU A 73 3.37 -14.01 -2.86
N ASP A 74 2.34 -13.21 -3.14
CA ASP A 74 1.73 -12.29 -2.18
C ASP A 74 1.28 -13.04 -0.91
N LYS A 75 0.58 -14.16 -1.08
CA LYS A 75 0.17 -15.03 0.03
C LYS A 75 1.35 -15.62 0.82
N ALA A 76 2.46 -15.94 0.17
CA ALA A 76 3.64 -16.46 0.84
C ALA A 76 4.31 -15.36 1.68
N ILE A 77 4.43 -14.15 1.13
CA ILE A 77 4.94 -12.96 1.83
C ILE A 77 4.07 -12.67 3.06
N ASP A 78 2.75 -12.66 2.91
CA ASP A 78 1.82 -12.42 4.01
C ASP A 78 1.96 -13.43 5.14
N ARG A 79 2.12 -14.72 4.81
CA ARG A 79 2.34 -15.77 5.81
C ARG A 79 3.62 -15.56 6.60
N ILE A 80 4.70 -15.16 5.92
CA ILE A 80 5.99 -14.87 6.55
C ILE A 80 5.85 -13.66 7.48
N ARG A 81 5.28 -12.55 6.99
CA ARG A 81 5.08 -11.32 7.76
C ARG A 81 4.18 -11.55 8.98
N LYS A 82 3.10 -12.31 8.84
CA LYS A 82 2.22 -12.66 9.96
C LYS A 82 2.93 -13.43 11.07
N LYS A 83 3.93 -14.25 10.71
CA LYS A 83 4.66 -15.08 11.68
C LYS A 83 5.86 -14.36 12.29
N TYR A 84 6.58 -13.55 11.51
CA TYR A 84 7.88 -13.01 11.89
C TYR A 84 7.97 -11.47 11.88
N GLY A 85 6.86 -10.78 11.63
CA GLY A 85 6.79 -9.31 11.55
C GLY A 85 7.06 -8.76 10.14
N PHE A 86 6.67 -7.51 9.90
CA PHE A 86 6.81 -6.85 8.59
C PHE A 86 8.25 -6.77 8.09
N THR A 87 9.23 -6.55 8.97
CA THR A 87 10.65 -6.40 8.62
C THR A 87 11.33 -7.73 8.29
N SER A 88 10.65 -8.86 8.43
CA SER A 88 11.19 -10.19 8.12
C SER A 88 11.41 -10.43 6.63
N ILE A 89 10.59 -9.81 5.78
CA ILE A 89 10.71 -9.87 4.32
C ILE A 89 10.26 -8.56 3.68
N GLN A 90 11.10 -8.05 2.78
CA GLN A 90 10.97 -6.73 2.18
C GLN A 90 11.23 -6.78 0.68
N THR A 91 10.56 -5.91 -0.06
CA THR A 91 10.89 -5.70 -1.46
C THR A 91 12.12 -4.79 -1.56
N GLY A 92 12.85 -4.86 -2.67
CA GLY A 92 14.00 -3.96 -2.89
C GLY A 92 13.63 -2.48 -2.81
N ARG A 93 12.39 -2.12 -3.16
CA ARG A 93 11.86 -0.75 -3.04
C ARG A 93 11.78 -0.27 -1.59
N THR A 94 11.54 -1.18 -0.63
CA THR A 94 11.40 -0.85 0.79
C THR A 94 12.70 -0.97 1.58
N LEU A 95 13.81 -1.35 0.94
CA LEU A 95 15.08 -1.60 1.64
C LEU A 95 15.56 -0.38 2.44
N ALA A 96 15.45 0.81 1.85
CA ALA A 96 15.85 2.07 2.50
C ALA A 96 15.05 2.37 3.78
N LEU A 97 13.86 1.79 3.97
CA LEU A 97 13.07 2.00 5.19
C LEU A 97 13.82 1.49 6.43
N LYS A 98 14.69 0.49 6.28
CA LYS A 98 15.51 -0.06 7.38
C LYS A 98 16.49 0.98 7.94
N ASP A 99 16.97 1.87 7.08
CA ASP A 99 17.93 2.90 7.46
C ASP A 99 17.23 4.16 8.01
N ILE A 100 15.96 4.36 7.64
CA ILE A 100 15.17 5.55 8.01
C ILE A 100 14.39 5.34 9.31
N PHE A 101 13.83 4.14 9.53
CA PHE A 101 12.92 3.88 10.65
C PHE A 101 13.50 2.86 11.62
N ALA A 102 13.36 3.14 12.92
CA ALA A 102 13.59 2.15 13.95
C ALA A 102 12.61 0.98 13.80
N SER A 103 13.00 -0.21 14.25
CA SER A 103 12.11 -1.38 14.26
C SER A 103 11.94 -1.90 15.68
N HIS A 104 10.72 -2.31 16.01
CA HIS A 104 10.37 -2.92 17.29
C HIS A 104 9.49 -4.14 17.05
N LYS A 105 9.85 -5.29 17.65
CA LYS A 105 9.12 -6.57 17.52
C LYS A 105 8.84 -7.00 16.06
N GLY A 106 9.72 -6.63 15.14
CA GLY A 106 9.62 -7.00 13.73
C GLY A 106 8.78 -6.05 12.87
N ASP A 107 8.33 -4.92 13.40
CA ASP A 107 7.63 -3.88 12.65
C ASP A 107 8.37 -2.54 12.73
N TYR A 108 8.14 -1.67 11.74
CA TYR A 108 8.69 -0.32 11.77
C TYR A 108 7.94 0.56 12.77
N VAL A 109 8.70 1.31 13.56
CA VAL A 109 8.18 2.34 14.43
C VAL A 109 8.07 3.63 13.62
N LEU A 110 6.84 3.98 13.27
CA LEU A 110 6.54 5.27 12.67
C LEU A 110 6.34 6.29 13.78
N GLU A 111 7.41 7.02 14.13
CA GLU A 111 7.30 8.19 15.00
C GLU A 111 6.53 9.27 14.24
N THR A 112 5.21 9.20 14.33
CA THR A 112 4.32 10.21 13.77
C THR A 112 4.05 11.25 14.85
N PRO A 113 4.60 12.48 14.74
CA PRO A 113 4.33 13.55 15.71
C PRO A 113 2.89 14.10 15.62
N SER A 114 1.97 13.39 14.96
CA SER A 114 0.68 13.92 14.50
C SER A 114 -0.56 13.20 15.06
N LEU A 115 -0.39 12.31 16.06
CA LEU A 115 -1.50 11.68 16.78
C LEU A 115 -1.91 12.39 18.09
N THR A 116 -1.46 13.62 18.33
CA THR A 116 -2.03 14.46 19.38
C THR A 116 -3.15 15.33 18.79
N ARG A 117 -4.39 14.91 19.03
CA ARG A 117 -5.51 15.84 19.20
C ARG A 117 -6.47 15.29 20.23
#